data_AF-B5D6M1-F1
#
_entry.id   AF-B5D6M1-F1
#
_cell.length_a   1.000
_cell.length_b   1.000
_cell.length_c   1.000
_cell.angle_alpha   90.00
_cell.angle_beta   90.00
_cell.angle_gamma   90.00
#
_symmetry.space_group_name_H-M   'P 1'
#
loop_
_entity.id
_entity.type
_entity.pdbx_description
1 polymer ?
#
loop_
_entity_poly.entity_id
_entity_poly.type
_entity_poly.pdbx_seq_one_letter_code
_entity_poly.pdbx_strand_id
1 'polypeptide(L)'
;SMGSVVGEKITRLIERATAESLPLIIVCASGGARMQEGSFSLMQMAKIASALYIHQKEKKLLYISILTSPTTGGVTASFGMLGDIIIAEPKAYIAFAGKR
;
A
#
# COMPACT_ATOMS: atom_id res chain seq x y z
N SER A 1 -8.48 -6.06 5.40
CA SER A 1 -7.34 -5.76 6.28
C SER A 1 -6.08 -6.37 5.68
N MET A 2 -4.93 -5.73 5.87
CA MET A 2 -3.64 -6.18 5.36
C MET A 2 -3.02 -7.19 6.33
N GLY A 3 -2.87 -8.44 5.87
CA GLY A 3 -2.12 -9.51 6.55
C GLY A 3 -1.00 -10.04 5.65
N SER A 4 -0.33 -11.10 6.05
CA SER A 4 0.85 -11.68 5.40
C SER A 4 0.61 -12.04 3.94
N VAL A 5 -0.53 -12.65 3.62
CA VAL A 5 -0.88 -13.02 2.24
C VAL A 5 -1.08 -11.78 1.36
N VAL A 6 -1.72 -10.73 1.89
CA VAL A 6 -1.95 -9.48 1.15
C VAL A 6 -0.62 -8.77 0.94
N GLY A 7 0.22 -8.68 1.98
CA GLY A 7 1.54 -8.06 1.87
C GLY A 7 2.45 -8.76 0.88
N GLU A 8 2.46 -10.10 0.87
CA GLU A 8 3.20 -10.90 -0.12
C GLU A 8 2.71 -10.65 -1.54
N LYS A 9 1.40 -10.69 -1.78
CA LYS A 9 0.82 -10.46 -3.11
C LYS A 9 1.15 -9.07 -3.66
N ILE A 10 1.05 -8.04 -2.82
CA ILE A 10 1.40 -6.66 -3.21
C ILE A 10 2.89 -6.56 -3.49
N THR A 11 3.74 -7.14 -2.65
CA THR A 11 5.20 -7.11 -2.85
C THR A 11 5.58 -7.76 -4.18
N ARG A 12 5.06 -8.95 -4.47
CA ARG A 12 5.30 -9.63 -5.76
C ARG A 12 4.80 -8.84 -6.96
N LEU A 13 3.66 -8.15 -6.82
CA LEU A 13 3.14 -7.27 -7.87
C LEU A 13 4.13 -6.13 -8.15
N ILE A 14 4.65 -5.48 -7.10
CA ILE A 14 5.65 -4.41 -7.23
C ILE A 14 6.94 -4.95 -7.86
N GLU A 15 7.47 -6.06 -7.37
CA GLU A 15 8.70 -6.68 -7.90
C GLU A 15 8.54 -7.04 -9.38
N ARG A 16 7.40 -7.61 -9.76
CA ARG A 16 7.08 -7.92 -11.15
C ARG A 16 7.01 -6.66 -12.02
N ALA A 17 6.26 -5.64 -11.58
CA ALA A 17 6.18 -4.36 -12.29
C ALA A 17 7.56 -3.71 -12.42
N THR A 18 8.40 -3.84 -11.40
CA THR A 18 9.79 -3.34 -11.40
C THR A 18 10.66 -4.09 -12.40
N ALA A 19 10.57 -5.42 -12.46
CA ALA A 19 11.32 -6.24 -13.41
C ALA A 19 10.90 -5.99 -14.86
N GLU A 20 9.59 -5.83 -15.10
CA GLU A 20 9.02 -5.55 -16.42
C GLU A 20 9.07 -4.06 -16.80
N SER A 21 9.59 -3.19 -15.92
CA SER A 21 9.64 -1.72 -16.11
C SER A 21 8.27 -1.08 -16.41
N LEU A 22 7.23 -1.56 -15.74
CA LEU A 22 5.85 -1.10 -15.91
C LEU A 22 5.45 -0.10 -14.82
N PRO A 23 4.58 0.88 -15.13
CA PRO A 23 3.95 1.70 -14.12
C PRO A 23 3.01 0.84 -13.25
N LEU A 24 2.88 1.22 -11.98
CA LEU A 24 2.07 0.53 -10.99
C LEU A 24 0.89 1.40 -10.53
N ILE A 25 -0.30 0.83 -10.49
CA ILE A 25 -1.49 1.47 -9.92
C ILE A 25 -2.09 0.54 -8.88
N ILE A 26 -2.28 1.03 -7.65
CA ILE A 26 -2.91 0.27 -6.56
C ILE A 26 -4.16 1.00 -6.07
N VAL A 27 -5.31 0.32 -6.14
CA VAL A 27 -6.55 0.76 -5.51
C VAL A 27 -6.58 0.26 -4.06
N CYS A 28 -6.65 1.20 -3.12
CA CYS A 28 -6.58 0.94 -1.70
C CYS A 28 -7.99 0.98 -1.09
N ALA A 29 -8.39 -0.12 -0.48
CA ALA A 29 -9.58 -0.24 0.36
C ALA A 29 -9.25 -1.15 1.55
N SER A 30 -9.13 -0.59 2.76
CA SER A 30 -8.78 -1.36 3.94
C SER A 30 -9.16 -0.64 5.24
N GLY A 31 -9.67 -1.40 6.21
CA GLY A 31 -9.84 -0.95 7.59
C GLY A 31 -8.55 -0.98 8.44
N GLY A 32 -7.39 -1.35 7.87
CA GLY A 32 -6.11 -1.40 8.57
C GLY A 32 -5.37 -2.74 8.49
N ALA A 33 -4.43 -2.96 9.42
CA ALA A 33 -3.67 -4.20 9.55
C ALA A 33 -4.53 -5.32 10.14
N ARG A 34 -4.26 -6.58 9.78
CA ARG A 34 -4.99 -7.75 10.29
C ARG A 34 -4.45 -8.14 11.66
N MET A 35 -5.12 -7.69 12.72
CA MET A 35 -4.70 -7.89 14.11
C MET A 35 -4.53 -9.36 14.50
N GLN A 36 -5.26 -10.29 13.87
CA GLN A 36 -5.16 -11.74 14.13
C GLN A 36 -3.77 -12.31 13.81
N GLU A 37 -3.04 -11.67 12.90
CA GLU A 37 -1.66 -12.07 12.56
C GLU A 37 -0.61 -11.25 13.34
N GLY A 38 -1.03 -10.36 14.24
CA GLY A 38 -0.16 -9.60 15.13
C GLY A 38 0.96 -8.84 14.41
N SER A 39 2.20 -9.06 14.87
CA SER A 39 3.41 -8.42 14.34
C SER A 39 3.66 -8.73 12.86
N PHE A 40 3.21 -9.88 12.35
CA PHE A 40 3.37 -10.21 10.93
C PHE A 40 2.65 -9.22 10.01
N SER A 41 1.46 -8.75 10.43
CA SER A 41 0.72 -7.72 9.68
C SER A 41 1.43 -6.37 9.71
N LEU A 42 2.09 -6.03 10.82
CA LEU A 42 2.88 -4.80 10.93
C LEU A 42 4.08 -4.85 9.97
N MET A 43 4.81 -5.97 9.95
CA MET A 43 5.99 -6.13 9.10
C MET A 43 5.68 -6.08 7.60
N GLN A 44 4.44 -6.38 7.19
CA GLN A 44 4.04 -6.19 5.79
C GLN A 44 4.14 -4.72 5.35
N MET A 45 3.95 -3.76 6.26
CA MET A 45 4.09 -2.33 5.93
C MET A 45 5.52 -2.02 5.48
N ALA A 46 6.51 -2.46 6.26
CA ALA A 46 7.91 -2.26 5.97
C ALA A 46 8.34 -3.00 4.68
N LYS A 47 7.85 -4.23 4.50
CA LYS A 47 8.12 -5.04 3.32
C LYS A 47 7.67 -4.35 2.03
N ILE A 48 6.42 -3.91 1.98
CA ILE A 48 5.85 -3.26 0.80
C ILE A 48 6.55 -1.90 0.56
N ALA A 49 6.82 -1.13 1.61
CA ALA A 49 7.50 0.16 1.51
C ALA A 49 8.93 0.01 0.92
N SER A 50 9.65 -1.04 1.31
CA SER A 50 10.98 -1.35 0.76
C SER A 50 10.92 -1.67 -0.74
N ALA A 51 9.97 -2.51 -1.16
CA ALA A 51 9.78 -2.83 -2.57
C ALA A 51 9.40 -1.60 -3.40
N LEU A 52 8.52 -0.73 -2.88
CA LEU A 52 8.14 0.53 -3.52
C LEU A 52 9.33 1.50 -3.64
N TYR A 53 10.19 1.56 -2.62
CA TYR A 53 11.39 2.38 -2.67
C TYR A 53 12.29 2.01 -3.86
N ILE A 54 12.53 0.72 -4.08
CA ILE A 54 13.31 0.25 -5.23
C ILE A 54 12.61 0.63 -6.55
N HIS A 55 11.30 0.40 -6.64
CA HIS A 55 10.50 0.71 -7.83
C HIS A 55 10.58 2.21 -8.22
N GLN A 56 10.37 3.09 -7.25
CA GLN A 56 10.30 4.54 -7.48
C GLN A 56 11.67 5.22 -7.51
N LYS A 57 12.60 4.87 -6.62
CA LYS A 57 13.88 5.59 -6.48
C LYS A 57 14.99 4.99 -7.34
N GLU A 58 15.12 3.67 -7.36
CA GLU A 58 16.19 3.02 -8.13
C GLU A 58 15.81 2.87 -9.60
N LYS A 59 14.57 2.46 -9.89
CA LYS A 59 14.10 2.26 -11.27
C LYS A 59 13.37 3.46 -11.87
N LYS A 60 13.00 4.47 -11.06
CA LYS A 60 12.29 5.68 -11.51
C LYS A 60 10.97 5.38 -12.24
N LEU A 61 10.27 4.34 -11.80
CA LEU A 61 8.98 3.93 -12.36
C LEU A 61 7.84 4.58 -11.59
N LEU A 62 6.74 4.86 -12.30
CA LEU A 62 5.59 5.57 -11.77
C LEU A 62 4.74 4.66 -10.88
N TYR A 63 4.46 5.10 -9.66
CA TYR A 63 3.48 4.49 -8.76
C TYR A 63 2.34 5.44 -8.44
N ILE A 64 1.10 5.04 -8.76
CA ILE A 64 -0.12 5.77 -8.43
C ILE A 64 -0.90 4.99 -7.36
N SER A 65 -1.24 5.65 -6.27
CA SER A 65 -2.16 5.11 -5.27
C SER A 65 -3.55 5.75 -5.40
N ILE A 66 -4.59 4.91 -5.51
CA ILE A 66 -5.98 5.35 -5.56
C ILE A 66 -6.64 4.98 -4.23
N LEU A 67 -6.97 5.97 -3.42
CA LEU A 67 -7.56 5.82 -2.10
C LEU A 67 -9.09 5.83 -2.19
N THR A 68 -9.69 4.70 -1.82
CA THR A 68 -11.15 4.52 -1.79
C THR A 68 -11.66 4.38 -0.36
N SER A 69 -12.97 4.42 -0.17
CA SER A 69 -13.57 4.36 1.17
C SER A 69 -13.83 2.92 1.63
N PRO A 70 -13.39 2.49 2.83
CA PRO A 70 -12.45 3.17 3.74
C PRO A 70 -10.99 2.81 3.44
N THR A 71 -10.07 3.74 3.64
CA THR A 71 -8.62 3.45 3.72
C THR A 71 -8.11 3.95 5.05
N THR A 72 -7.76 3.05 5.97
CA THR A 72 -7.28 3.40 7.31
C THR A 72 -6.09 2.59 7.80
N GLY A 73 -5.49 3.02 8.91
CA GLY A 73 -4.49 2.27 9.67
C GLY A 73 -3.20 1.98 8.89
N GLY A 74 -2.75 0.73 8.95
CA GLY A 74 -1.49 0.30 8.36
C GLY A 74 -1.39 0.49 6.84
N VAL A 75 -2.52 0.50 6.11
CA VAL A 75 -2.51 0.78 4.66
C VAL A 75 -2.28 2.26 4.38
N THR A 76 -2.95 3.15 5.12
CA THR A 76 -2.66 4.60 5.04
C THR A 76 -1.27 4.97 5.50
N ALA A 77 -0.68 4.24 6.45
CA ALA A 77 0.68 4.49 6.93
C ALA A 77 1.77 3.77 6.13
N SER A 78 1.42 3.13 5.01
CA SER A 78 2.38 2.47 4.12
C SER A 78 2.05 2.79 2.67
N PHE A 79 1.85 1.78 1.82
CA PHE A 79 1.75 1.93 0.38
C PHE A 79 0.62 2.85 -0.10
N GLY A 80 -0.43 3.08 0.69
CA GLY A 80 -1.48 4.04 0.33
C GLY A 80 -0.96 5.48 0.18
N MET A 81 0.03 5.87 0.97
CA MET A 81 0.56 7.25 1.00
C MET A 81 1.97 7.38 0.42
N LEU A 82 2.51 6.30 -0.16
CA LEU A 82 3.83 6.29 -0.80
C LEU A 82 3.76 6.45 -2.33
N GLY A 83 2.58 6.71 -2.89
CA GLY A 83 2.40 7.00 -4.31
C GLY A 83 3.14 8.26 -4.76
N ASP A 84 3.70 8.25 -5.97
CA ASP A 84 4.15 9.48 -6.63
C ASP A 84 2.95 10.41 -6.90
N ILE A 85 1.81 9.80 -7.25
CA ILE A 85 0.52 10.47 -7.35
C ILE A 85 -0.47 9.73 -6.45
N ILE A 86 -1.17 10.48 -5.60
CA ILE A 86 -2.21 9.96 -4.73
C ILE A 86 -3.54 10.57 -5.19
N ILE A 87 -4.47 9.71 -5.59
CA ILE A 87 -5.82 10.09 -6.01
C ILE A 87 -6.78 9.57 -4.95
N ALA A 88 -7.71 10.39 -4.49
CA ALA A 88 -8.76 9.97 -3.57
C ALA A 88 -10.13 10.05 -4.26
N GLU A 89 -10.96 9.03 -4.07
CA GLU A 89 -12.36 9.10 -4.49
C GLU A 89 -13.12 10.18 -3.69
N PRO A 90 -14.11 10.86 -4.30
CA PRO A 90 -14.93 11.83 -3.60
C PRO A 90 -15.56 11.23 -2.34
N LYS A 91 -15.46 11.95 -1.21
CA LYS A 91 -16.00 11.54 0.10
C LYS A 91 -15.36 10.25 0.68
N ALA A 92 -14.22 9.80 0.16
CA ALA A 92 -13.52 8.65 0.72
C ALA A 92 -13.06 8.90 2.17
N TYR A 93 -13.28 7.93 3.06
CA TYR A 93 -12.81 8.00 4.43
C TYR A 93 -11.36 7.51 4.51
N ILE A 94 -10.43 8.45 4.64
CA ILE A 94 -8.99 8.20 4.70
C ILE A 94 -8.45 8.72 6.04
N ALA A 95 -7.92 7.82 6.89
CA ALA A 95 -7.41 8.21 8.20
C ALA A 95 -6.41 7.21 8.77
N PHE A 96 -5.33 7.68 9.40
CA PHE A 96 -4.41 6.78 10.10
C PHE A 96 -5.08 6.07 11.28
N ALA A 97 -5.67 6.82 12.20
CA ALA A 97 -6.48 6.29 13.29
C ALA A 97 -7.97 6.41 12.97
N GLY A 98 -8.77 5.43 13.41
CA GLY A 98 -10.23 5.51 13.32
C GLY A 98 -10.80 6.64 14.20
N LYS A 99 -12.01 7.09 13.90
CA LYS A 99 -12.75 8.07 14.73
C LYS A 99 -13.22 7.52 16.09
N ARG A 100 -12.98 6.23 16.39
CA ARG A 100 -13.44 5.53 17.59
C ARG A 100 -12.27 5.29 18.54
#